data_AF-A0A653CG44-F1
#
_entry.id   AF-A0A653CG44-F1
#
_cell.length_a   1.000
_cell.length_b   1.000
_cell.length_c   1.000
_cell.angle_alpha   90.00
_cell.angle_beta   90.00
_cell.angle_gamma   90.00
#
_symmetry.space_group_name_H-M   'P 1'
#
loop_
_entity.id
_entity.type
_entity.pdbx_description
1 polymer ?
#
loop_
_entity_poly.entity_id
_entity_poly.type
_entity_poly.pdbx_seq_one_letter_code
_entity_poly.pdbx_strand_id
1 'polypeptide(L)'
;TQSSTLADTTSSAWWYHSVVVPSELSAYHLGTISQPPRRTRPMTGFGTMAFARALLNRKPTRLIKHAVVALRGLSQEHANVLCSDYSDVTVPQIPFHQYMYEKFKPFHKYTAIECSVTGRKYTFEEVRVKSRNLSKSIRQKLKLQKDDIVAIFLPNIPEYIICCLGIMEAGLVVTTMNPIYTAEEVSKQLLDSNAKAIITLNQNNLVNTVNAAIRMAKKTLPVIAVKEKENDDLYQGCIDLRELIDQNTDISDFYCDGTDRLAFLPYSSGTTGLPKGVELTHLNLVSNLSQVAHPDFNTLVPANGNFQEIVPGVLPMYHIYGFMVIL
;
A
#
# COMPACT_ATOMS: atom_id res chain seq x y z
N THR A 1 -25.33 38.63 -29.05
CA THR A 1 -24.09 39.42 -29.01
C THR A 1 -23.25 38.97 -27.83
N GLN A 2 -22.01 38.52 -28.11
CA GLN A 2 -20.89 38.17 -27.19
C GLN A 2 -21.11 36.95 -26.26
N SER A 3 -20.48 35.77 -26.45
CA SER A 3 -19.06 35.35 -26.60
C SER A 3 -18.32 35.13 -25.26
N SER A 4 -18.12 33.84 -24.95
CA SER A 4 -16.94 33.17 -24.36
C SER A 4 -16.22 33.79 -23.15
N THR A 5 -16.08 32.98 -22.09
CA THR A 5 -14.78 32.47 -21.62
C THR A 5 -15.00 31.26 -20.71
N LEU A 6 -14.51 30.10 -21.16
CA LEU A 6 -14.20 28.94 -20.32
C LEU A 6 -13.01 29.30 -19.42
N ALA A 7 -13.08 28.94 -18.15
CA ALA A 7 -11.93 28.90 -17.26
C ALA A 7 -11.75 27.45 -16.79
N ASP A 8 -10.80 26.77 -17.44
CA ASP A 8 -10.17 25.55 -16.97
C ASP A 8 -9.57 25.77 -15.58
N THR A 9 -9.90 24.89 -14.64
CA THR A 9 -9.14 24.72 -13.39
C THR A 9 -8.80 23.25 -13.18
N THR A 10 -8.03 22.68 -14.11
CA THR A 10 -7.18 21.53 -13.82
C THR A 10 -5.98 21.99 -12.98
N SER A 11 -6.10 21.93 -11.65
CA SER A 11 -4.95 22.09 -10.75
C SER A 11 -4.44 20.71 -10.33
N SER A 12 -3.52 20.17 -11.14
CA SER A 12 -2.59 19.12 -10.75
C SER A 12 -1.55 19.74 -9.82
N ALA A 13 -1.74 19.60 -8.51
CA ALA A 13 -0.80 20.13 -7.54
C ALA A 13 0.06 18.99 -6.97
N TRP A 14 1.21 18.79 -7.62
CA TRP A 14 2.35 18.06 -7.07
C TRP A 14 2.90 18.86 -5.89
N TRP A 15 2.75 18.36 -4.66
CA TRP A 15 3.41 18.96 -3.50
C TRP A 15 4.46 18.00 -2.94
N TYR A 16 5.72 18.27 -3.29
CA TYR A 16 6.86 17.92 -2.43
C TYR A 16 6.77 18.75 -1.15
N HIS A 17 7.28 18.28 -0.01
CA HIS A 17 8.13 19.02 0.92
C HIS A 17 8.58 18.12 2.09
N SER A 18 9.85 18.25 2.44
CA SER A 18 10.61 17.52 3.46
C SER A 18 10.40 18.10 4.86
N VAL A 19 10.46 17.28 5.93
CA VAL A 19 10.56 17.80 7.31
C VAL A 19 11.55 17.01 8.18
N VAL A 20 12.65 17.73 8.49
CA VAL A 20 13.45 17.86 9.73
C VAL A 20 13.75 16.64 10.61
N VAL A 21 15.05 16.34 10.72
CA VAL A 21 15.67 15.49 11.75
C VAL A 21 16.01 16.34 12.98
N PRO A 22 15.68 15.93 14.23
CA PRO A 22 16.18 16.60 15.42
C PRO A 22 17.69 16.42 15.58
N SER A 23 18.38 17.54 15.77
CA SER A 23 19.79 17.63 16.07
C SER A 23 20.06 17.18 17.51
N GLU A 24 20.73 16.05 17.71
CA GLU A 24 21.50 15.78 18.92
C GLU A 24 22.34 14.51 18.72
N LEU A 25 23.63 14.68 18.45
CA LEU A 25 24.70 13.83 19.01
C LEU A 25 26.07 14.48 18.74
N SER A 26 26.60 14.93 19.86
CA SER A 26 27.94 15.41 20.20
C SER A 26 29.12 14.99 19.31
N ALA A 27 29.90 16.02 18.96
CA ALA A 27 31.33 16.14 19.28
C ALA A 27 32.16 14.84 19.31
N TYR A 28 32.87 14.60 18.21
CA TYR A 28 34.18 13.95 18.27
C TYR A 28 35.25 14.96 17.87
N HIS A 29 36.15 15.23 18.82
CA HIS A 29 37.40 15.96 18.68
C HIS A 29 38.23 15.44 17.50
N LEU A 30 38.61 16.32 16.58
CA LEU A 30 39.85 16.20 15.81
C LEU A 30 40.38 17.60 15.46
N GLY A 31 41.51 17.94 16.09
CA GLY A 31 42.62 18.71 15.52
C GLY A 31 42.34 20.10 14.95
N THR A 32 42.60 21.12 15.76
CA THR A 32 42.88 22.48 15.31
C THR A 32 44.07 22.51 14.34
N ILE A 33 43.84 22.92 13.09
CA ILE A 33 44.83 23.63 12.28
C ILE A 33 44.18 24.89 11.74
N SER A 34 44.74 26.03 12.14
CA SER A 34 44.37 27.38 11.78
C SER A 34 44.85 27.74 10.38
N GLN A 35 44.00 28.38 9.56
CA GLN A 35 44.35 29.48 8.63
C GLN A 35 43.11 30.33 8.25
N PRO A 36 43.25 31.66 8.04
CA PRO A 36 42.17 32.64 7.94
C PRO A 36 41.65 32.86 6.48
N PRO A 37 40.61 33.69 6.24
CA PRO A 37 39.62 33.47 5.19
C PRO A 37 40.00 34.08 3.83
N ARG A 38 39.59 33.43 2.74
CA ARG A 38 39.50 34.06 1.41
C ARG A 38 38.03 34.21 1.00
N ARG A 39 37.63 35.47 0.78
CA ARG A 39 36.40 35.85 0.07
C ARG A 39 36.44 35.34 -1.36
N THR A 40 35.36 34.70 -1.82
CA THR A 40 35.06 34.58 -3.25
C THR A 40 33.58 34.87 -3.52
N ARG A 41 33.38 35.66 -4.58
CA ARG A 41 32.15 36.08 -5.25
C ARG A 41 31.31 34.89 -5.79
N PRO A 42 30.04 35.11 -6.20
CA PRO A 42 29.08 34.06 -6.47
C PRO A 42 29.41 33.32 -7.78
N MET A 43 29.27 32.00 -7.78
CA MET A 43 29.12 31.21 -8.99
C MET A 43 27.78 30.49 -8.98
N THR A 44 27.02 30.78 -10.02
CA THR A 44 25.88 30.06 -10.53
C THR A 44 26.27 28.64 -10.95
N GLY A 45 25.35 27.69 -10.74
CA GLY A 45 25.37 26.38 -11.42
C GLY A 45 25.86 25.19 -10.59
N PHE A 46 25.15 24.08 -10.70
CA PHE A 46 25.43 22.72 -10.18
C PHE A 46 25.14 22.44 -8.70
N GLY A 47 23.85 22.32 -8.37
CA GLY A 47 23.35 21.85 -7.08
C GLY A 47 22.55 20.54 -7.13
N THR A 48 22.69 19.69 -8.15
CA THR A 48 21.94 18.42 -8.29
C THR A 48 22.82 17.15 -8.24
N MET A 49 24.15 17.27 -8.18
CA MET A 49 25.04 16.10 -8.11
C MET A 49 25.57 15.74 -6.72
N ALA A 50 25.41 16.59 -5.70
CA ALA A 50 25.97 16.33 -4.37
C ALA A 50 25.12 15.34 -3.54
N PHE A 51 23.80 15.33 -3.71
CA PHE A 51 22.91 14.42 -2.97
C PHE A 51 22.92 12.98 -3.53
N ALA A 52 23.03 12.82 -4.85
CA ALA A 52 23.19 11.51 -5.48
C ALA A 52 24.52 10.83 -5.10
N ARG A 53 25.54 11.59 -4.73
CA ARG A 53 26.87 11.07 -4.38
C ARG A 53 26.95 10.51 -2.96
N ALA A 54 26.07 10.92 -2.04
CA ALA A 54 26.05 10.41 -0.67
C ALA A 54 25.41 9.02 -0.58
N LEU A 55 24.37 8.74 -1.38
CA LEU A 55 23.78 7.39 -1.48
C LEU A 55 24.69 6.39 -2.23
N LEU A 56 25.57 6.89 -3.10
CA LEU A 56 26.56 6.08 -3.84
C LEU A 56 27.89 5.86 -3.07
N ASN A 57 28.08 6.48 -1.92
CA ASN A 57 29.32 6.42 -1.13
C ASN A 57 29.30 5.43 0.04
N ARG A 58 28.21 4.67 0.24
CA ARG A 58 28.31 3.39 0.96
C ARG A 58 28.98 2.38 0.04
N LYS A 59 30.32 2.36 0.03
CA LYS A 59 31.10 1.35 -0.70
C LYS A 59 31.40 0.14 0.20
N PRO A 60 31.44 -1.08 -0.37
CA PRO A 60 31.66 -1.31 -1.79
C PRO A 60 30.54 -2.10 -2.48
N THR A 61 29.85 -1.40 -3.39
CA THR A 61 29.42 -1.88 -4.71
C THR A 61 30.57 -2.39 -5.60
N ARG A 62 31.70 -2.80 -5.00
CA ARG A 62 32.87 -3.40 -5.62
C ARG A 62 32.91 -4.93 -5.48
N LEU A 63 31.95 -5.53 -4.77
CA LEU A 63 31.77 -6.99 -4.69
C LEU A 63 30.86 -7.56 -5.81
N ILE A 64 30.04 -6.74 -6.47
CA ILE A 64 29.09 -7.23 -7.48
C ILE A 64 29.78 -7.56 -8.83
N LYS A 65 31.02 -7.11 -9.07
CA LYS A 65 31.74 -7.43 -10.33
C LYS A 65 32.59 -8.71 -10.31
N HIS A 66 32.79 -9.34 -9.15
CA HIS A 66 33.59 -10.59 -9.08
C HIS A 66 32.79 -11.83 -8.64
N ALA A 67 31.56 -11.68 -8.12
CA ALA A 67 30.69 -12.82 -7.83
C ALA A 67 30.05 -13.45 -9.09
N VAL A 68 29.83 -12.66 -10.15
CA VAL A 68 29.19 -13.13 -11.40
C VAL A 68 30.03 -14.18 -12.15
N VAL A 69 31.34 -14.23 -11.91
CA VAL A 69 32.23 -15.21 -12.57
C VAL A 69 32.40 -16.49 -11.75
N ALA A 70 32.17 -16.46 -10.43
CA ALA A 70 32.37 -17.60 -9.54
C ALA A 70 31.11 -18.46 -9.31
N LEU A 71 29.91 -17.98 -9.68
CA LEU A 71 28.63 -18.66 -9.45
C LEU A 71 28.12 -19.49 -10.64
N ARG A 72 28.92 -19.69 -11.69
CA ARG A 72 28.61 -20.67 -12.75
C ARG A 72 28.58 -22.13 -12.27
N GLY A 73 28.87 -22.39 -10.99
CA GLY A 73 28.99 -23.73 -10.42
C GLY A 73 27.81 -24.20 -9.55
N LEU A 74 26.74 -23.42 -9.38
CA LEU A 74 25.61 -23.80 -8.51
C LEU A 74 24.27 -24.01 -9.25
N SER A 75 24.27 -23.99 -10.59
CA SER A 75 23.15 -24.57 -11.34
C SER A 75 23.29 -26.09 -11.37
N GLN A 76 22.77 -26.79 -10.37
CA GLN A 76 22.57 -28.24 -10.51
C GLN A 76 21.30 -28.52 -11.33
N GLU A 77 21.52 -29.18 -12.47
CA GLU A 77 20.70 -30.18 -13.20
C GLU A 77 19.56 -29.83 -14.18
N HIS A 78 19.19 -28.57 -14.44
CA HIS A 78 18.31 -28.25 -15.58
C HIS A 78 18.92 -27.18 -16.50
N ALA A 79 19.41 -27.60 -17.67
CA ALA A 79 20.31 -26.84 -18.54
C ALA A 79 19.80 -25.48 -19.08
N ASN A 80 18.62 -24.99 -18.68
CA ASN A 80 18.09 -23.67 -19.07
C ASN A 80 17.22 -23.00 -17.99
N VAL A 81 17.27 -23.46 -16.73
CA VAL A 81 16.51 -22.85 -15.63
C VAL A 81 17.44 -21.96 -14.80
N LEU A 82 17.08 -20.67 -14.68
CA LEU A 82 17.79 -19.73 -13.81
C LEU A 82 17.12 -19.75 -12.42
N CYS A 83 17.89 -20.14 -11.41
CA CYS A 83 17.48 -20.09 -10.01
C CYS A 83 18.10 -18.87 -9.33
N SER A 84 17.50 -18.45 -8.21
CA SER A 84 18.05 -17.39 -7.35
C SER A 84 19.40 -17.81 -6.76
N ASP A 85 20.30 -16.86 -6.57
CA ASP A 85 21.55 -17.07 -5.81
C ASP A 85 21.31 -17.09 -4.28
N TYR A 86 20.15 -16.62 -3.83
CA TYR A 86 19.72 -16.69 -2.43
C TYR A 86 19.10 -18.05 -2.11
N SER A 87 19.20 -18.47 -0.85
CA SER A 87 18.56 -19.70 -0.38
C SER A 87 17.04 -19.66 -0.52
N ASP A 88 16.46 -20.85 -0.70
CA ASP A 88 15.01 -21.03 -0.70
C ASP A 88 14.39 -20.54 0.62
N VAL A 89 13.20 -19.95 0.51
CA VAL A 89 12.42 -19.48 1.66
C VAL A 89 11.35 -20.51 2.03
N THR A 90 11.16 -20.73 3.33
CA THR A 90 9.98 -21.44 3.82
C THR A 90 8.77 -20.54 3.67
N VAL A 91 7.76 -21.00 2.94
CA VAL A 91 6.48 -20.29 2.77
C VAL A 91 5.45 -20.84 3.75
N PRO A 92 5.01 -20.05 4.76
CA PRO A 92 3.97 -20.49 5.70
C PRO A 92 2.64 -20.78 5.02
N GLN A 93 1.99 -21.87 5.40
CA GLN A 93 0.67 -22.27 4.91
C GLN A 93 -0.45 -21.66 5.76
N ILE A 94 -0.46 -20.33 5.88
CA ILE A 94 -1.50 -19.57 6.59
C ILE A 94 -2.06 -18.46 5.69
N PRO A 95 -3.32 -18.03 5.89
CA PRO A 95 -3.89 -16.92 5.14
C PRO A 95 -3.09 -15.63 5.31
N PHE A 96 -3.09 -14.79 4.26
CA PHE A 96 -2.29 -13.57 4.21
C PHE A 96 -2.48 -12.64 5.42
N HIS A 97 -3.73 -12.39 5.82
CA HIS A 97 -4.02 -11.52 6.98
C HIS A 97 -3.41 -12.07 8.27
N GLN A 98 -3.44 -13.39 8.48
CA GLN A 98 -2.82 -14.03 9.64
C GLN A 98 -1.30 -13.91 9.60
N TYR A 99 -0.68 -14.13 8.43
CA TYR A 99 0.75 -13.91 8.24
C TYR A 99 1.15 -12.49 8.64
N MET A 100 0.41 -11.49 8.16
CA MET A 100 0.65 -10.08 8.53
C MET A 100 0.51 -9.86 10.04
N TYR A 101 -0.56 -10.37 10.66
CA TYR A 101 -0.76 -10.21 12.11
C TYR A 101 0.33 -10.85 12.94
N GLU A 102 0.90 -11.98 12.51
CA GLU A 102 2.07 -12.57 13.17
C GLU A 102 3.30 -11.67 13.07
N LYS A 103 3.51 -11.02 11.93
CA LYS A 103 4.60 -10.02 11.75
C LYS A 103 4.35 -8.73 12.54
N PHE A 104 3.09 -8.38 12.80
CA PHE A 104 2.73 -7.18 13.56
C PHE A 104 2.98 -7.32 15.07
N LYS A 105 2.86 -8.54 15.63
CA LYS A 105 2.93 -8.78 17.08
C LYS A 105 4.14 -8.14 17.79
N PRO A 106 5.39 -8.25 17.29
CA PRO A 106 6.55 -7.64 17.95
C PRO A 106 6.51 -6.11 17.95
N PHE A 107 5.76 -5.51 17.01
CA PHE A 107 5.73 -4.08 16.76
C PHE A 107 4.40 -3.43 17.14
N HIS A 108 3.54 -4.12 17.90
CA HIS A 108 2.14 -3.76 18.09
C HIS A 108 1.89 -2.30 18.57
N LYS A 109 2.83 -1.69 19.30
CA LYS A 109 2.74 -0.28 19.79
C LYS A 109 3.29 0.77 18.82
N TYR A 110 4.06 0.36 17.81
CA TYR A 110 4.67 1.28 16.85
C TYR A 110 3.64 1.69 15.80
N THR A 111 3.82 2.89 15.25
CA THR A 111 2.99 3.40 14.15
C THR A 111 3.23 2.54 12.90
N ALA A 112 2.20 1.87 12.39
CA ALA A 112 2.31 1.08 11.17
C ALA A 112 2.19 1.98 9.93
N ILE A 113 1.24 2.91 9.96
CA ILE A 113 0.93 3.77 8.81
C ILE A 113 0.44 5.14 9.27
N GLU A 114 0.83 6.17 8.53
CA GLU A 114 0.48 7.56 8.78
C GLU A 114 0.17 8.29 7.46
N CYS A 115 -0.87 9.12 7.47
CA CYS A 115 -1.17 10.06 6.42
C CYS A 115 -0.33 11.32 6.63
N SER A 116 0.64 11.58 5.76
CA SER A 116 1.51 12.77 5.86
C SER A 116 0.76 14.10 5.71
N VAL A 117 -0.45 14.09 5.13
CA VAL A 117 -1.25 15.30 4.89
C VAL A 117 -2.10 15.64 6.12
N THR A 118 -2.76 14.64 6.71
CA THR A 118 -3.71 14.86 7.81
C THR A 118 -3.11 14.58 9.19
N GLY A 119 -1.95 13.91 9.26
CA GLY A 119 -1.35 13.40 10.50
C GLY A 119 -2.08 12.21 11.11
N ARG A 120 -3.15 11.72 10.47
CA ARG A 120 -3.89 10.53 10.93
C ARG A 120 -2.97 9.31 10.84
N LYS A 121 -2.89 8.54 11.91
CA LYS A 121 -2.01 7.37 12.00
C LYS A 121 -2.64 6.24 12.78
N TYR A 122 -2.16 5.03 12.49
CA TYR A 122 -2.56 3.81 13.18
C TYR A 122 -1.31 3.01 13.57
N THR A 123 -1.31 2.51 14.79
CA THR A 123 -0.35 1.50 15.25
C THR A 123 -0.62 0.15 14.61
N PHE A 124 0.36 -0.75 14.66
CA PHE A 124 0.19 -2.14 14.19
C PHE A 124 -0.98 -2.85 14.87
N GLU A 125 -1.19 -2.60 16.18
CA GLU A 125 -2.34 -3.16 16.89
C GLU A 125 -3.66 -2.53 16.43
N GLU A 126 -3.71 -1.21 16.22
CA GLU A 126 -4.92 -0.56 15.72
C GLU A 126 -5.30 -1.04 14.32
N VAL A 127 -4.32 -1.24 13.43
CA VAL A 127 -4.56 -1.83 12.11
C VAL A 127 -5.18 -3.22 12.27
N ARG A 128 -4.60 -4.08 13.11
CA ARG A 128 -5.11 -5.43 13.37
C ARG A 128 -6.54 -5.40 13.92
N VAL A 129 -6.79 -4.61 14.97
CA VAL A 129 -8.10 -4.54 15.64
C VAL A 129 -9.16 -3.98 14.71
N LYS A 130 -8.86 -2.90 13.98
CA LYS A 130 -9.81 -2.29 13.03
C LYS A 130 -10.10 -3.20 11.84
N SER A 131 -9.10 -3.92 11.33
CA SER A 131 -9.28 -4.92 10.26
C SER A 131 -10.19 -6.05 10.73
N ARG A 132 -9.94 -6.57 11.93
CA ARG A 132 -10.79 -7.59 12.55
C ARG A 132 -12.23 -7.10 12.76
N ASN A 133 -12.42 -5.88 13.25
CA ASN A 133 -13.75 -5.29 13.39
C ASN A 133 -14.47 -5.16 12.05
N LEU A 134 -13.76 -4.69 11.01
CA LEU A 134 -14.31 -4.64 9.65
C LEU A 134 -14.75 -6.01 9.19
N SER A 135 -13.92 -7.04 9.41
CA SER A 135 -14.21 -8.40 8.93
C SER A 135 -15.56 -8.92 9.45
N LYS A 136 -15.85 -8.64 10.71
CA LYS A 136 -17.11 -9.01 11.38
C LYS A 136 -18.27 -8.15 10.92
N SER A 137 -18.09 -6.83 11.00
CA SER A 137 -19.13 -5.85 10.68
C SER A 137 -19.57 -5.94 9.23
N ILE A 138 -18.66 -6.15 8.28
CA ILE A 138 -18.99 -6.18 6.85
C ILE A 138 -19.88 -7.38 6.50
N ARG A 139 -19.61 -8.57 7.07
CA ARG A 139 -20.46 -9.75 6.88
C ARG A 139 -21.78 -9.63 7.61
N GLN A 140 -21.77 -9.08 8.83
CA GLN A 140 -22.99 -8.95 9.63
C GLN A 140 -23.96 -7.92 9.04
N LYS A 141 -23.46 -6.72 8.72
CA LYS A 141 -24.29 -5.57 8.31
C LYS A 141 -24.62 -5.62 6.82
N LEU A 142 -23.66 -5.98 5.98
CA LEU A 142 -23.86 -6.00 4.51
C LEU A 142 -24.24 -7.37 3.97
N LYS A 143 -24.28 -8.40 4.84
CA LYS A 143 -24.66 -9.77 4.48
C LYS A 143 -23.78 -10.38 3.38
N LEU A 144 -22.54 -9.91 3.26
CA LEU A 144 -21.58 -10.47 2.33
C LEU A 144 -21.24 -11.90 2.72
N GLN A 145 -21.23 -12.75 1.72
CA GLN A 145 -20.90 -14.16 1.81
C GLN A 145 -19.44 -14.37 1.45
N LYS A 146 -18.92 -15.48 1.93
CA LYS A 146 -17.60 -15.98 1.56
C LYS A 146 -17.41 -15.95 0.04
N ASP A 147 -16.20 -15.60 -0.41
CA ASP A 147 -15.82 -15.36 -1.82
C ASP A 147 -16.47 -14.15 -2.50
N ASP A 148 -17.30 -13.37 -1.80
CA ASP A 148 -17.80 -12.12 -2.37
C ASP A 148 -16.66 -11.12 -2.54
N ILE A 149 -16.69 -10.39 -3.66
CA ILE A 149 -15.67 -9.41 -4.01
C ILE A 149 -16.07 -8.03 -3.50
N VAL A 150 -15.12 -7.35 -2.84
CA VAL A 150 -15.26 -5.97 -2.38
C VAL A 150 -14.27 -5.11 -3.14
N ALA A 151 -14.78 -4.07 -3.82
CA ALA A 151 -13.98 -3.12 -4.56
C ALA A 151 -13.41 -2.03 -3.65
N ILE A 152 -12.15 -1.65 -3.86
CA ILE A 152 -11.51 -0.53 -3.20
C ILE A 152 -11.15 0.53 -4.24
N PHE A 153 -11.81 1.68 -4.15
CA PHE A 153 -11.63 2.87 -4.97
C PHE A 153 -11.11 4.01 -4.09
N LEU A 154 -9.91 3.83 -3.55
CA LEU A 154 -9.27 4.74 -2.60
C LEU A 154 -7.90 5.23 -3.13
N PRO A 155 -7.49 6.47 -2.81
CA PRO A 155 -6.09 6.88 -2.89
C PRO A 155 -5.27 6.24 -1.76
N ASN A 156 -3.97 6.55 -1.71
CA ASN A 156 -3.09 6.13 -0.61
C ASN A 156 -3.50 6.82 0.68
N ILE A 157 -4.30 6.14 1.50
CA ILE A 157 -4.71 6.56 2.84
C ILE A 157 -4.49 5.41 3.83
N PRO A 158 -4.33 5.69 5.14
CA PRO A 158 -4.07 4.66 6.14
C PRO A 158 -5.11 3.52 6.18
N GLU A 159 -6.38 3.83 5.93
CA GLU A 159 -7.49 2.88 5.95
C GLU A 159 -7.42 1.84 4.82
N TYR A 160 -6.58 2.06 3.80
CA TYR A 160 -6.44 1.14 2.68
C TYR A 160 -6.03 -0.26 3.14
N ILE A 161 -5.03 -0.34 4.04
CA ILE A 161 -4.53 -1.59 4.59
C ILE A 161 -5.57 -2.23 5.52
N ILE A 162 -6.23 -1.41 6.35
CA ILE A 162 -7.31 -1.87 7.23
C ILE A 162 -8.42 -2.53 6.42
N CYS A 163 -8.80 -1.91 5.31
CA CYS A 163 -9.80 -2.43 4.40
C CYS A 163 -9.36 -3.76 3.79
N CYS A 164 -8.16 -3.83 3.22
CA CYS A 164 -7.67 -5.05 2.58
C CYS A 164 -7.58 -6.24 3.55
N LEU A 165 -6.97 -6.03 4.73
CA LEU A 165 -6.82 -7.08 5.73
C LEU A 165 -8.17 -7.52 6.30
N GLY A 166 -9.07 -6.57 6.58
CA GLY A 166 -10.40 -6.89 7.10
C GLY A 166 -11.31 -7.62 6.10
N ILE A 167 -11.24 -7.27 4.81
CA ILE A 167 -11.94 -8.00 3.74
C ILE A 167 -11.39 -9.44 3.66
N MET A 168 -10.06 -9.61 3.63
CA MET A 168 -9.43 -10.93 3.60
C MET A 168 -9.73 -11.78 4.83
N GLU A 169 -9.71 -11.19 6.03
CA GLU A 169 -10.06 -11.86 7.29
C GLU A 169 -11.53 -12.30 7.30
N ALA A 170 -12.41 -11.57 6.61
CA ALA A 170 -13.80 -11.98 6.44
C ALA A 170 -13.98 -13.19 5.49
N GLY A 171 -12.92 -13.66 4.83
CA GLY A 171 -13.01 -14.66 3.75
C GLY A 171 -13.61 -14.10 2.46
N LEU A 172 -13.47 -12.78 2.26
CA LEU A 172 -13.88 -12.05 1.08
C LEU A 172 -12.66 -11.74 0.21
N VAL A 173 -12.90 -11.35 -1.04
CA VAL A 173 -11.86 -11.04 -2.02
C VAL A 173 -11.74 -9.53 -2.21
N VAL A 174 -10.51 -9.02 -2.22
CA VAL A 174 -10.24 -7.61 -2.53
C VAL A 174 -10.09 -7.44 -4.05
N THR A 175 -10.78 -6.48 -4.66
CA THR A 175 -10.37 -5.92 -5.95
C THR A 175 -10.05 -4.45 -5.78
N THR A 176 -9.01 -3.97 -6.45
CA THR A 176 -8.56 -2.59 -6.34
C THR A 176 -8.71 -1.85 -7.66
N MET A 177 -9.01 -0.57 -7.55
CA MET A 177 -9.27 0.31 -8.68
C MET A 177 -8.49 1.60 -8.52
N ASN A 178 -8.02 2.15 -9.63
CA ASN A 178 -7.34 3.44 -9.62
C ASN A 178 -8.36 4.56 -9.36
N PRO A 179 -8.21 5.39 -8.31
CA PRO A 179 -9.17 6.45 -7.98
C PRO A 179 -9.27 7.57 -9.03
N ILE A 180 -8.41 7.57 -10.06
CA ILE A 180 -8.53 8.50 -11.20
C ILE A 180 -9.33 7.91 -12.39
N TYR A 181 -9.78 6.66 -12.28
CA TYR A 181 -10.64 6.07 -13.32
C TYR A 181 -11.94 6.83 -13.47
N THR A 182 -12.41 6.85 -14.72
CA THR A 182 -13.73 7.34 -15.08
C THR A 182 -14.82 6.40 -14.59
N ALA A 183 -16.06 6.90 -14.53
CA ALA A 183 -17.21 6.09 -14.15
C ALA A 183 -17.42 4.88 -15.09
N GLU A 184 -17.04 5.00 -16.37
CA GLU A 184 -17.14 3.90 -17.33
C GLU A 184 -16.13 2.79 -17.03
N GLU A 185 -14.89 3.14 -16.72
CA GLU A 185 -13.84 2.18 -16.35
C GLU A 185 -14.18 1.47 -15.03
N VAL A 186 -14.64 2.22 -14.02
CA VAL A 186 -15.12 1.64 -12.76
C VAL A 186 -16.33 0.73 -13.01
N SER A 187 -17.27 1.14 -13.85
CA SER A 187 -18.46 0.34 -14.18
C SER A 187 -18.10 -1.00 -14.83
N LYS A 188 -17.18 -0.98 -15.82
CA LYS A 188 -16.68 -2.18 -16.48
C LYS A 188 -16.04 -3.15 -15.48
N GLN A 189 -15.18 -2.64 -14.59
CA GLN A 189 -14.53 -3.50 -13.60
C GLN A 189 -15.50 -4.01 -12.53
N LEU A 190 -16.51 -3.22 -12.10
CA LEU A 190 -17.57 -3.67 -11.18
C LEU A 190 -18.43 -4.81 -11.76
N LEU A 191 -18.62 -4.80 -13.08
CA LEU A 191 -19.30 -5.87 -13.80
C LEU A 191 -18.41 -7.11 -13.93
N ASP A 192 -17.18 -6.95 -14.40
CA ASP A 192 -16.24 -8.05 -14.63
C ASP A 192 -15.88 -8.78 -13.33
N SER A 193 -15.56 -8.02 -12.28
CA SER A 193 -15.25 -8.58 -10.95
C SER A 193 -16.48 -9.05 -10.18
N ASN A 194 -17.70 -8.79 -10.67
CA ASN A 194 -18.92 -8.99 -9.92
C ASN A 194 -18.89 -8.45 -8.46
N ALA A 195 -18.21 -7.32 -8.22
CA ALA A 195 -18.10 -6.75 -6.87
C ALA A 195 -19.48 -6.51 -6.23
N LYS A 196 -19.59 -6.81 -4.93
CA LYS A 196 -20.82 -6.73 -4.13
C LYS A 196 -20.83 -5.60 -3.12
N ALA A 197 -19.70 -4.91 -2.93
CA ALA A 197 -19.60 -3.67 -2.18
C ALA A 197 -18.44 -2.86 -2.75
N ILE A 198 -18.43 -1.55 -2.52
CA ILE A 198 -17.32 -0.67 -2.89
C ILE A 198 -16.96 0.27 -1.74
N ILE A 199 -15.67 0.42 -1.48
CA ILE A 199 -15.11 1.37 -0.52
C ILE A 199 -14.49 2.53 -1.28
N THR A 200 -14.87 3.76 -0.95
CA THR A 200 -14.38 4.99 -1.58
C THR A 200 -14.06 6.05 -0.53
N LEU A 201 -13.38 7.12 -0.92
CA LEU A 201 -13.16 8.28 -0.07
C LEU A 201 -14.41 9.17 -0.13
N ASN A 202 -14.79 9.79 0.99
CA ASN A 202 -15.93 10.70 1.14
C ASN A 202 -15.64 12.07 0.49
N GLN A 203 -15.26 12.06 -0.77
CA GLN A 203 -14.98 13.23 -1.60
C GLN A 203 -15.94 13.29 -2.79
N ASN A 204 -16.32 14.49 -3.19
CA ASN A 204 -17.34 14.72 -4.22
C ASN A 204 -17.04 13.99 -5.53
N ASN A 205 -15.83 14.16 -6.07
CA ASN A 205 -15.40 13.57 -7.33
C ASN A 205 -15.43 12.04 -7.29
N LEU A 206 -14.96 11.43 -6.19
CA LEU A 206 -14.88 9.97 -6.07
C LEU A 206 -16.26 9.35 -5.84
N VAL A 207 -17.06 9.91 -4.94
CA VAL A 207 -18.44 9.44 -4.69
C VAL A 207 -19.32 9.58 -5.93
N ASN A 208 -19.22 10.70 -6.65
CA ASN A 208 -19.98 10.89 -7.89
C ASN A 208 -19.57 9.90 -8.99
N THR A 209 -18.27 9.61 -9.10
CA THR A 209 -17.75 8.61 -10.04
C THR A 209 -18.28 7.22 -9.71
N VAL A 210 -18.22 6.81 -8.44
CA VAL A 210 -18.77 5.51 -7.98
C VAL A 210 -20.28 5.43 -8.22
N ASN A 211 -21.03 6.46 -7.87
CA ASN A 211 -22.49 6.47 -8.07
C ASN A 211 -22.87 6.41 -9.55
N ALA A 212 -22.13 7.12 -10.43
CA ALA A 212 -22.32 7.02 -11.87
C ALA A 212 -21.99 5.62 -12.39
N ALA A 213 -20.88 5.03 -11.93
CA ALA A 213 -20.45 3.69 -12.33
C ALA A 213 -21.47 2.61 -11.93
N ILE A 214 -22.03 2.68 -10.72
CA ILE A 214 -23.08 1.78 -10.23
C ILE A 214 -24.34 1.88 -11.09
N ARG A 215 -24.77 3.11 -11.45
CA ARG A 215 -25.92 3.33 -12.36
C ARG A 215 -25.66 2.74 -13.75
N MET A 216 -24.47 2.98 -14.32
CA MET A 216 -24.07 2.43 -15.62
C MET A 216 -24.02 0.90 -15.61
N ALA A 217 -23.52 0.31 -14.52
CA ALA A 217 -23.47 -1.13 -14.32
C ALA A 217 -24.84 -1.74 -14.03
N LYS A 218 -25.88 -0.92 -13.79
CA LYS A 218 -27.22 -1.35 -13.35
C LYS A 218 -27.17 -2.26 -12.12
N LYS A 219 -26.23 -2.00 -11.20
CA LYS A 219 -26.08 -2.75 -9.94
C LYS A 219 -26.72 -1.99 -8.78
N THR A 220 -27.03 -2.73 -7.72
CA THR A 220 -27.34 -2.17 -6.41
C THR A 220 -26.35 -2.78 -5.43
N LEU A 221 -25.45 -1.97 -4.89
CA LEU A 221 -24.44 -2.41 -3.95
C LEU A 221 -24.11 -1.29 -2.94
N PRO A 222 -23.79 -1.63 -1.68
CA PRO A 222 -23.44 -0.65 -0.66
C PRO A 222 -22.14 0.09 -1.00
N VAL A 223 -22.17 1.41 -0.80
CA VAL A 223 -21.01 2.31 -0.91
C VAL A 223 -20.54 2.66 0.49
N ILE A 224 -19.36 2.19 0.87
CA ILE A 224 -18.71 2.52 2.14
C ILE A 224 -17.77 3.69 1.89
N ALA A 225 -17.91 4.78 2.65
CA ALA A 225 -17.11 5.98 2.47
C ALA A 225 -16.18 6.22 3.66
N VAL A 226 -14.92 6.54 3.36
CA VAL A 226 -13.91 6.95 4.35
C VAL A 226 -13.92 8.46 4.46
N LYS A 227 -14.15 9.01 5.66
CA LYS A 227 -14.09 10.46 5.87
C LYS A 227 -12.66 10.93 6.13
N GLU A 228 -12.25 12.02 5.49
CA GLU A 228 -10.97 12.68 5.77
C GLU A 228 -10.96 13.42 7.10
N LYS A 229 -12.10 13.99 7.49
CA LYS A 229 -12.29 14.57 8.82
C LYS A 229 -13.49 13.91 9.48
N GLU A 230 -13.37 13.70 10.78
CA GLU A 230 -14.38 13.06 11.61
C GLU A 230 -15.77 13.72 11.51
N ASN A 231 -15.78 15.04 11.41
CA ASN A 231 -16.99 15.87 11.37
C ASN A 231 -17.51 16.15 9.95
N ASP A 232 -16.90 15.58 8.90
CA ASP A 232 -17.43 15.77 7.55
C ASP A 232 -18.81 15.11 7.43
N ASP A 233 -19.74 15.75 6.73
CA ASP A 233 -21.01 15.12 6.39
C ASP A 233 -20.78 13.95 5.44
N LEU A 234 -21.55 12.89 5.64
CA LEU A 234 -21.51 11.72 4.77
C LEU A 234 -22.36 11.98 3.53
N TYR A 235 -21.86 11.62 2.33
CA TYR A 235 -22.70 11.68 1.13
C TYR A 235 -23.90 10.74 1.24
N GLN A 236 -25.05 11.19 0.71
CA GLN A 236 -26.31 10.44 0.80
C GLN A 236 -26.18 9.03 0.23
N GLY A 237 -26.66 8.04 0.98
CA GLY A 237 -26.64 6.63 0.57
C GLY A 237 -25.31 5.91 0.83
N CYS A 238 -24.28 6.62 1.29
CA CYS A 238 -23.04 6.01 1.75
C CYS A 238 -23.18 5.51 3.19
N ILE A 239 -22.30 4.57 3.56
CA ILE A 239 -22.10 4.05 4.92
C ILE A 239 -20.75 4.58 5.42
N ASP A 240 -20.67 5.12 6.64
CA ASP A 240 -19.38 5.57 7.18
C ASP A 240 -18.51 4.36 7.55
N LEU A 241 -17.28 4.29 7.04
CA LEU A 241 -16.36 3.18 7.35
C LEU A 241 -16.20 2.98 8.86
N ARG A 242 -16.21 4.07 9.65
CA ARG A 242 -16.05 4.02 11.11
C ARG A 242 -17.12 3.19 11.81
N GLU A 243 -18.33 3.14 11.25
CA GLU A 243 -19.39 2.26 11.75
C GLU A 243 -19.04 0.76 11.62
N LEU A 244 -18.05 0.42 10.81
CA LEU A 244 -17.58 -0.94 10.57
C LEU A 244 -16.28 -1.26 11.31
N ILE A 245 -15.36 -0.29 11.43
CA ILE A 245 -14.02 -0.50 12.00
C ILE A 245 -13.90 -0.16 13.49
N ASP A 246 -14.76 0.71 14.04
CA ASP A 246 -14.66 1.17 15.44
C ASP A 246 -15.61 0.44 16.38
N GLN A 247 -16.53 -0.36 15.84
CA GLN A 247 -17.46 -1.16 16.62
C GLN A 247 -16.88 -2.53 16.92
N ASN A 248 -16.85 -2.89 18.20
CA ASN A 248 -16.56 -4.26 18.60
C ASN A 248 -17.83 -5.09 18.42
N THR A 249 -17.71 -6.21 17.71
CA THR A 249 -18.85 -7.10 17.42
C THR A 249 -18.66 -8.43 18.13
N ASP A 250 -19.71 -8.85 18.84
CA ASP A 250 -19.75 -10.11 19.57
C ASP A 250 -20.10 -11.28 18.63
N ILE A 251 -19.27 -11.47 17.62
CA ILE A 251 -19.35 -12.58 16.67
C ILE A 251 -18.03 -13.31 16.71
N SER A 252 -18.08 -14.64 16.65
CA SER A 252 -16.89 -15.47 16.46
C SER A 252 -16.11 -15.03 15.21
N ASP A 253 -14.79 -15.16 15.24
CA ASP A 253 -13.98 -14.88 14.07
C ASP A 253 -14.38 -15.80 12.92
N PHE A 254 -14.33 -15.27 11.70
CA PHE A 254 -14.52 -16.09 10.51
C PHE A 254 -13.25 -16.87 10.23
N TYR A 255 -13.40 -18.17 10.00
CA TYR A 255 -12.27 -18.98 9.58
C TYR A 255 -12.13 -18.88 8.05
N CYS A 256 -10.99 -18.36 7.59
CA CYS A 256 -10.59 -18.41 6.19
C CYS A 256 -10.00 -19.81 5.92
N ASP A 257 -10.69 -20.63 5.13
CA ASP A 257 -10.37 -22.04 4.91
C ASP A 257 -9.40 -22.26 3.76
N GLY A 258 -8.10 -22.12 4.00
CA GLY A 258 -7.07 -22.52 3.04
C GLY A 258 -6.40 -21.35 2.32
N THR A 259 -5.16 -21.60 1.90
CA THR A 259 -4.25 -20.59 1.34
C THR A 259 -4.32 -20.48 -0.19
N ASP A 260 -4.89 -21.47 -0.85
CA ASP A 260 -5.12 -21.54 -2.30
C ASP A 260 -6.35 -20.73 -2.76
N ARG A 261 -7.10 -20.16 -1.82
CA ARG A 261 -8.25 -19.29 -2.10
C ARG A 261 -7.83 -17.94 -2.62
N LEU A 262 -8.65 -17.38 -3.51
CA LEU A 262 -8.51 -16.03 -4.01
C LEU A 262 -8.58 -15.02 -2.86
N ALA A 263 -7.59 -14.13 -2.81
CA ALA A 263 -7.49 -13.07 -1.80
C ALA A 263 -7.56 -11.69 -2.44
N PHE A 264 -6.96 -11.56 -3.64
CA PHE A 264 -6.80 -10.29 -4.33
C PHE A 264 -7.02 -10.48 -5.84
N LEU A 265 -7.76 -9.56 -6.44
CA LEU A 265 -8.09 -9.54 -7.85
C LEU A 265 -7.73 -8.16 -8.43
N PRO A 266 -6.43 -7.85 -8.61
CA PRO A 266 -6.01 -6.63 -9.29
C PRO A 266 -6.25 -6.78 -10.80
N TYR A 267 -6.38 -5.64 -11.49
CA TYR A 267 -6.54 -5.63 -12.94
C TYR A 267 -5.25 -5.19 -13.61
N SER A 268 -4.89 -5.90 -14.69
CA SER A 268 -3.77 -5.52 -15.55
C SER A 268 -4.26 -5.33 -16.98
N SER A 269 -3.68 -4.37 -17.70
CA SER A 269 -3.98 -4.15 -19.12
C SER A 269 -3.55 -5.33 -20.01
N GLY A 270 -2.74 -6.27 -19.49
CA GLY A 270 -2.17 -7.35 -20.27
C GLY A 270 -1.34 -6.84 -21.47
N THR A 271 -1.00 -7.75 -22.38
CA THR A 271 -0.18 -7.42 -23.57
C THR A 271 -0.99 -7.01 -24.79
N THR A 272 -2.29 -7.31 -24.87
CA THR A 272 -3.10 -7.08 -26.09
C THR A 272 -4.62 -6.98 -25.87
N GLY A 273 -5.13 -6.22 -24.88
CA GLY A 273 -6.59 -6.09 -24.76
C GLY A 273 -7.15 -5.27 -23.60
N LEU A 274 -8.45 -5.49 -23.34
CA LEU A 274 -9.16 -4.95 -22.18
C LEU A 274 -8.51 -5.45 -20.89
N PRO A 275 -8.56 -4.66 -19.79
CA PRO A 275 -8.03 -5.07 -18.50
C PRO A 275 -8.64 -6.41 -18.03
N LYS A 276 -7.80 -7.28 -17.48
CA LYS A 276 -8.20 -8.61 -16.99
C LYS A 276 -7.90 -8.71 -15.50
N GLY A 277 -8.83 -9.32 -14.74
CA GLY A 277 -8.61 -9.69 -13.36
C GLY A 277 -7.51 -10.75 -13.23
N VAL A 278 -6.50 -10.46 -12.41
CA VAL A 278 -5.41 -11.40 -12.10
C VAL A 278 -5.74 -12.08 -10.78
N GLU A 279 -6.00 -13.37 -10.79
CA GLU A 279 -6.36 -14.10 -9.58
C GLU A 279 -5.13 -14.35 -8.71
N LEU A 280 -5.05 -13.70 -7.55
CA LEU A 280 -3.98 -13.88 -6.57
C LEU A 280 -4.52 -14.51 -5.29
N THR A 281 -4.02 -15.70 -5.00
CA THR A 281 -4.37 -16.45 -3.79
C THR A 281 -3.67 -15.90 -2.55
N HIS A 282 -4.13 -16.26 -1.35
CA HIS A 282 -3.38 -15.96 -0.12
C HIS A 282 -1.95 -16.47 -0.17
N LEU A 283 -1.73 -17.69 -0.71
CA LEU A 283 -0.42 -18.29 -0.81
C LEU A 283 0.48 -17.52 -1.78
N ASN A 284 -0.05 -16.95 -2.87
CA ASN A 284 0.73 -16.10 -3.77
C ASN A 284 1.28 -14.87 -3.03
N LEU A 285 0.45 -14.21 -2.22
CA LEU A 285 0.84 -13.04 -1.45
C LEU A 285 1.87 -13.40 -0.35
N VAL A 286 1.63 -14.48 0.40
CA VAL A 286 2.55 -14.95 1.45
C VAL A 286 3.88 -15.42 0.87
N SER A 287 3.87 -16.08 -0.29
CA SER A 287 5.10 -16.48 -0.98
C SER A 287 5.94 -15.26 -1.35
N ASN A 288 5.31 -14.23 -1.92
CA ASN A 288 6.00 -13.01 -2.29
C ASN A 288 6.60 -12.28 -1.08
N LEU A 289 5.85 -12.11 0.01
CA LEU A 289 6.40 -11.50 1.22
C LEU A 289 7.48 -12.36 1.89
N SER A 290 7.39 -13.68 1.81
CA SER A 290 8.43 -14.57 2.36
C SER A 290 9.75 -14.41 1.60
N GLN A 291 9.68 -14.23 0.27
CA GLN A 291 10.85 -13.95 -0.57
C GLN A 291 11.44 -12.56 -0.28
N VAL A 292 10.60 -11.52 -0.17
CA VAL A 292 11.05 -10.16 0.14
C VAL A 292 11.63 -10.05 1.56
N ALA A 293 11.11 -10.84 2.51
CA ALA A 293 11.60 -10.88 3.88
C ALA A 293 12.89 -11.70 4.05
N HIS A 294 13.46 -12.28 2.98
CA HIS A 294 14.71 -13.04 3.06
C HIS A 294 15.82 -12.18 3.69
N PRO A 295 16.55 -12.66 4.72
CA PRO A 295 17.52 -11.84 5.47
C PRO A 295 18.61 -11.18 4.60
N ASP A 296 19.05 -11.87 3.54
CA ASP A 296 20.08 -11.34 2.63
C ASP A 296 19.53 -10.37 1.55
N PHE A 297 18.20 -10.22 1.47
CA PHE A 297 17.52 -9.32 0.55
C PHE A 297 16.89 -8.12 1.28
N ASN A 298 16.30 -8.36 2.45
CA ASN A 298 15.63 -7.35 3.23
C ASN A 298 16.65 -6.38 3.86
N THR A 299 16.59 -5.11 3.45
CA THR A 299 17.48 -4.06 3.96
C THR A 299 16.87 -3.25 5.10
N LEU A 300 15.62 -3.52 5.47
CA LEU A 300 14.92 -2.77 6.51
C LEU A 300 15.44 -3.12 7.90
N VAL A 301 15.64 -2.10 8.72
CA VAL A 301 16.05 -2.22 10.11
C VAL A 301 14.80 -2.28 11.00
N PRO A 302 14.57 -3.39 11.72
CA PRO A 302 13.42 -3.53 12.60
C PRO A 302 13.35 -2.41 13.65
N ALA A 303 12.12 -1.98 13.94
CA ALA A 303 11.89 -0.99 14.99
C ALA A 303 12.36 -1.52 16.36
N ASN A 304 12.89 -0.63 17.17
CA ASN A 304 13.31 -0.86 18.54
C ASN A 304 12.93 0.35 19.41
N GLY A 305 13.19 0.28 20.72
CA GLY A 305 12.74 1.30 21.67
C GLY A 305 13.16 2.74 21.32
N ASN A 306 14.22 2.92 20.52
CA ASN A 306 14.79 4.22 20.19
C ASN A 306 14.73 4.56 18.70
N PHE A 307 14.26 3.65 17.85
CA PHE A 307 14.34 3.81 16.40
C PHE A 307 13.23 3.07 15.69
N GLN A 308 12.67 3.71 14.67
CA GLN A 308 11.74 3.11 13.73
C GLN A 308 12.03 3.67 12.34
N GLU A 309 12.18 2.80 11.34
CA GLU A 309 12.29 3.23 9.95
C GLU A 309 10.97 3.83 9.45
N ILE A 310 11.10 4.87 8.62
CA ILE A 310 9.99 5.53 7.96
C ILE A 310 10.18 5.36 6.47
N VAL A 311 9.27 4.62 5.83
CA VAL A 311 9.28 4.37 4.39
C VAL A 311 8.18 5.22 3.73
N PRO A 312 8.52 6.13 2.82
CA PRO A 312 7.51 6.90 2.09
C PRO A 312 6.63 6.00 1.19
N GLY A 313 5.36 5.87 1.53
CA GLY A 313 4.36 5.11 0.77
C GLY A 313 3.84 5.82 -0.49
N VAL A 314 4.75 6.16 -1.42
CA VAL A 314 4.42 6.94 -2.64
C VAL A 314 3.85 6.11 -3.78
N LEU A 315 4.11 4.79 -3.76
CA LEU A 315 3.63 3.89 -4.80
C LEU A 315 2.12 3.66 -4.63
N PRO A 316 1.31 3.63 -5.70
CA PRO A 316 -0.12 3.50 -5.55
C PRO A 316 -0.52 2.15 -4.97
N MET A 317 -1.24 2.15 -3.85
CA MET A 317 -1.69 0.93 -3.16
C MET A 317 -2.75 0.16 -3.94
N TYR A 318 -3.43 0.78 -4.90
CA TYR A 318 -4.34 0.07 -5.81
C TYR A 318 -3.61 -0.83 -6.80
N HIS A 319 -2.32 -0.62 -7.02
CA HIS A 319 -1.51 -1.47 -7.87
C HIS A 319 -0.81 -2.51 -7.00
N ILE A 320 -0.83 -3.79 -7.41
CA ILE A 320 -0.30 -4.89 -6.57
C ILE A 320 1.16 -4.68 -6.16
N TYR A 321 1.98 -4.07 -7.04
CA TYR A 321 3.35 -3.68 -6.69
C TYR A 321 3.41 -2.69 -5.51
N GLY A 322 2.60 -1.63 -5.53
CA GLY A 322 2.57 -0.65 -4.44
C GLY A 322 2.02 -1.27 -3.15
N PHE A 323 0.97 -2.09 -3.27
CA PHE A 323 0.40 -2.82 -2.13
C PHE A 323 1.43 -3.71 -1.43
N MET A 324 2.14 -4.56 -2.19
CA MET A 324 3.08 -5.54 -1.63
C MET A 324 4.39 -4.92 -1.13
N VAL A 325 4.81 -3.76 -1.66
CA VAL A 325 6.03 -3.07 -1.22
C VAL A 325 5.80 -2.24 0.05
N ILE A 326 4.58 -1.71 0.23
CA ILE A 326 4.27 -0.85 1.39
C ILE A 326 3.86 -1.69 2.62
N LEU A 327 3.39 -2.93 2.43
CA LEU A 327 3.05 -3.87 3.50
C LEU A 327 4.27 -4.63 4.04
#